data_AF-A0A380EFF7-F1
#
_entry.id   AF-A0A380EFF7-F1
#
_cell.length_a   1.000
_cell.length_b   1.000
_cell.length_c   1.000
_cell.angle_alpha   90.00
_cell.angle_beta   90.00
_cell.angle_gamma   90.00
#
_symmetry.space_group_name_H-M   'P 1'
#
loop_
_entity.id
_entity.type
_entity.pdbx_description
1 polymer ?
#
loop_
_entity_poly.entity_id
_entity_poly.type
_entity_poly.pdbx_seq_one_letter_code
_entity_poly.pdbx_strand_id
1 'polypeptide(L)'
;MKVYRCSYPGAGKKAAEWVKKTMRYKSSLSSYIKFEQQKFTYCTKIIYQAYKFGVSEKSVKSYGLHIISPYAIKDNFIDPYKLRLVKAY
;
A
#
# COMPACT_ATOMS: atom_id res chain seq x y z
N MET A 1 17.93 -6.74 -2.23
CA MET A 1 16.61 -6.04 -2.30
C MET A 1 15.67 -6.81 -3.25
N LYS A 2 14.37 -6.93 -2.95
CA LYS A 2 13.40 -7.59 -3.86
C LYS A 2 12.37 -6.60 -4.37
N VAL A 3 12.10 -6.62 -5.68
CA VAL A 3 11.09 -5.81 -6.34
C VAL A 3 9.95 -6.71 -6.76
N TYR A 4 8.75 -6.37 -6.31
CA TYR A 4 7.52 -7.06 -6.68
C TYR A 4 6.60 -6.14 -7.49
N ARG A 5 5.81 -6.72 -8.39
CA ARG A 5 4.82 -6.02 -9.20
C ARG A 5 3.46 -6.72 -9.07
N CYS A 6 2.40 -5.93 -8.86
CA CYS A 6 1.04 -6.45 -8.89
C CYS A 6 0.74 -7.03 -10.28
N SER A 7 0.16 -8.23 -10.30
CA SER A 7 -0.18 -8.93 -11.53
C SER A 7 -1.39 -8.34 -12.26
N TYR A 8 -2.25 -7.60 -11.57
CA TYR A 8 -3.36 -6.89 -12.19
C TYR A 8 -2.86 -5.66 -12.97
N PRO A 9 -3.12 -5.56 -14.29
CA PRO A 9 -2.67 -4.45 -15.11
C PRO A 9 -3.15 -3.09 -14.58
N GLY A 10 -2.24 -2.11 -14.51
CA GLY A 10 -2.57 -0.75 -14.07
C GLY A 10 -2.85 -0.57 -12.57
N ALA A 11 -2.87 -1.64 -11.76
CA ALA A 11 -3.11 -1.53 -10.31
C ALA A 11 -2.09 -0.62 -9.63
N GLY A 12 -0.81 -0.73 -9.99
CA GLY A 12 0.25 0.13 -9.43
C GLY A 12 0.03 1.61 -9.73
N LYS A 13 -0.47 1.95 -10.93
CA LYS A 13 -0.79 3.34 -11.30
C LYS A 13 -1.97 3.87 -10.47
N LYS A 14 -3.06 3.10 -10.39
CA LYS A 14 -4.24 3.45 -9.58
C LYS A 14 -3.90 3.64 -8.09
N ALA A 15 -3.11 2.72 -7.53
CA ALA A 15 -2.63 2.83 -6.15
C ALA A 15 -1.81 4.12 -5.94
N ALA A 16 -0.90 4.43 -6.87
CA ALA A 16 -0.09 5.65 -6.80
C ALA A 16 -0.92 6.94 -6.95
N GLU A 17 -1.92 6.96 -7.83
CA GLU A 17 -2.84 8.09 -8.00
C GLU A 17 -3.70 8.31 -6.76
N TRP A 18 -4.21 7.24 -6.15
CA TRP A 18 -4.92 7.33 -4.89
C TRP A 18 -4.05 7.90 -3.78
N VAL A 19 -2.81 7.41 -3.64
CA VAL A 19 -1.84 7.96 -2.68
C VAL A 19 -1.60 9.45 -2.95
N LYS A 20 -1.34 9.84 -4.20
CA LYS A 20 -1.13 11.24 -4.57
C LYS A 20 -2.33 12.12 -4.26
N LYS A 21 -3.56 11.63 -4.41
CA LYS A 21 -4.80 12.37 -4.11
C LYS A 21 -5.04 12.48 -2.61
N THR A 22 -4.88 11.38 -1.87
CA THR A 22 -5.20 11.29 -0.45
C THR A 22 -4.08 11.85 0.43
N MET A 23 -2.83 11.80 -0.02
CA MET A 23 -1.65 12.30 0.71
C MET A 23 -1.18 13.68 0.18
N ARG A 24 -1.97 14.35 -0.65
CA ARG A 24 -1.68 15.70 -1.16
C ARG A 24 -1.89 16.78 -0.10
N TYR A 25 -1.22 16.66 1.05
CA TYR A 25 -0.91 17.78 1.95
C TYR A 25 0.11 17.37 3.02
N LYS A 26 1.37 17.76 2.83
CA LYS A 26 2.36 18.20 3.84
C LYS A 26 3.77 17.96 3.30
N SER A 27 4.22 18.92 2.49
CA SER A 27 5.62 19.14 2.15
C SER A 27 6.37 19.74 3.35
N SER A 28 6.40 19.03 4.47
CA SER A 28 7.38 19.31 5.51
C SER A 28 7.78 18.00 6.18
N LEU A 29 9.05 17.63 5.98
CA LEU A 29 9.69 16.51 6.65
C LEU A 29 9.66 16.60 8.20
N SER A 30 9.14 17.70 8.77
CA SER A 30 9.09 17.97 10.22
C SER A 30 7.78 17.57 10.92
N SER A 31 6.72 17.17 10.21
CA SER A 31 5.46 16.77 10.85
C SER A 31 5.27 15.26 10.88
N TYR A 32 6.30 14.51 11.30
CA TYR A 32 6.23 13.04 11.37
C TYR A 32 5.29 12.52 12.46
N ILE A 33 4.77 13.36 13.35
CA ILE A 33 3.89 12.95 14.44
C ILE A 33 2.93 14.09 14.77
N LYS A 34 1.75 14.12 14.15
CA LYS A 34 0.48 14.67 14.67
C LYS A 34 -0.52 14.84 13.52
N PHE A 35 -1.35 13.82 13.35
CA PHE A 35 -2.67 13.96 12.76
C PHE A 35 -3.59 12.95 13.42
N GLU A 36 -4.29 13.45 14.44
CA GLU A 36 -5.48 12.79 14.95
C GLU A 36 -6.46 12.66 13.78
N GLN A 37 -6.96 11.44 13.57
CA GLN A 37 -7.93 11.02 12.54
C GLN A 37 -7.40 10.55 11.15
N GLN A 38 -6.10 10.64 10.84
CA GLN A 38 -5.52 9.98 9.64
C GLN A 38 -4.29 9.14 10.01
N LYS A 39 -4.50 8.10 10.83
CA LYS A 39 -3.42 7.23 11.35
C LYS A 39 -2.88 6.28 10.27
N PHE A 40 -1.94 6.70 9.42
CA PHE A 40 -1.05 5.78 8.71
C PHE A 40 0.27 5.68 9.47
N THR A 41 0.46 4.60 10.22
CA THR A 41 1.53 4.50 11.23
C THR A 41 2.87 3.98 10.66
N TYR A 42 2.90 3.43 9.44
CA TYR A 42 4.11 2.80 8.85
C TYR A 42 3.96 2.53 7.33
N CYS A 43 5.09 2.30 6.64
CA CYS A 43 5.17 2.21 5.17
C CYS A 43 4.28 1.11 4.54
N THR A 44 4.19 -0.07 5.15
CA THR A 44 3.34 -1.15 4.67
C THR A 44 1.85 -0.86 4.77
N LYS A 45 1.42 -0.03 5.73
CA LYS A 45 0.02 0.40 5.85
C LYS A 45 -0.39 1.29 4.67
N ILE A 46 0.49 2.18 4.23
CA ILE A 46 0.27 3.02 3.05
C ILE A 46 0.06 2.14 1.82
N ILE A 47 0.92 1.14 1.62
CA ILE A 47 0.78 0.19 0.50
C ILE A 47 -0.55 -0.57 0.60
N TYR A 48 -0.86 -1.13 1.77
CA TYR A 48 -2.12 -1.86 1.99
C TYR A 48 -3.36 -1.01 1.63
N GLN A 49 -3.40 0.23 2.10
CA GLN A 49 -4.55 1.12 1.89
C GLN A 49 -4.61 1.67 0.47
N ALA A 50 -3.47 1.95 -0.15
CA ALA A 50 -3.41 2.35 -1.54
C ALA A 50 -4.04 1.31 -2.47
N TYR A 51 -3.80 0.02 -2.21
CA TYR A 51 -4.43 -1.04 -2.97
C TYR A 51 -5.88 -1.26 -2.56
N LYS A 52 -6.19 -1.33 -1.25
CA LYS A 52 -7.56 -1.53 -0.75
C LYS A 52 -8.54 -0.46 -1.22
N PHE A 53 -8.16 0.82 -1.12
CA PHE A 53 -9.06 1.94 -1.41
C PHE A 53 -8.82 2.57 -2.79
N GLY A 54 -7.60 2.47 -3.32
CA GLY A 54 -7.25 3.05 -4.62
C GLY A 54 -7.40 2.11 -5.81
N VAL A 55 -7.34 0.80 -5.60
CA VAL A 55 -7.46 -0.20 -6.68
C VAL A 55 -8.77 -0.96 -6.58
N SER A 56 -8.99 -1.65 -5.46
CA SER A 56 -10.22 -2.39 -5.16
C SER A 56 -10.16 -2.88 -3.72
N GLU A 57 -11.29 -2.89 -3.01
CA GLU A 57 -11.36 -3.45 -1.65
C GLU A 57 -10.99 -4.94 -1.62
N LYS A 58 -11.18 -5.65 -2.74
CA LYS A 58 -10.84 -7.07 -2.92
C LYS A 58 -9.38 -7.31 -3.33
N SER A 59 -8.56 -6.26 -3.46
CA SER A 59 -7.16 -6.40 -3.86
C SER A 59 -6.25 -6.96 -2.78
N VAL A 60 -6.65 -6.79 -1.52
CA VAL A 60 -5.93 -7.26 -0.33
C VAL A 60 -6.89 -7.94 0.64
N LYS A 61 -6.38 -8.91 1.39
CA LYS A 61 -7.11 -9.58 2.47
C LYS A 61 -7.55 -8.57 3.53
N SER A 62 -8.78 -8.72 4.00
CA SER A 62 -9.29 -7.93 5.13
C SER A 62 -9.00 -8.68 6.42
N TYR A 63 -7.93 -8.31 7.11
CA TYR A 63 -7.57 -8.88 8.41
C TYR A 63 -7.87 -7.94 9.58
N GLY A 64 -8.55 -6.81 9.36
CA GLY A 64 -8.62 -5.75 10.39
C GLY A 64 -7.29 -4.96 10.50
N LEU A 65 -7.14 -4.15 11.54
CA LEU A 65 -6.00 -3.22 11.73
C LEU A 65 -4.74 -3.89 12.30
N HIS A 66 -4.29 -5.02 11.73
CA HIS A 66 -3.03 -5.64 12.15
C HIS A 66 -1.80 -4.95 11.54
N ILE A 67 -0.67 -4.98 12.25
CA ILE A 67 0.61 -4.49 11.74
C ILE A 67 1.14 -5.49 10.71
N ILE A 68 1.25 -5.05 9.45
CA ILE A 68 1.75 -5.89 8.36
C ILE A 68 3.26 -5.68 8.24
N SER A 69 4.04 -6.74 8.46
CA SER A 69 5.48 -6.71 8.21
C SER A 69 5.79 -6.46 6.73
N PRO A 70 6.83 -5.68 6.38
CA PRO A 70 7.32 -5.53 5.00
C PRO A 70 7.56 -6.85 4.28
N TYR A 71 7.96 -7.90 5.02
CA TYR A 71 8.21 -9.22 4.44
C TYR A 71 6.93 -10.00 4.15
N ALA A 72 5.85 -9.72 4.89
CA ALA A 72 4.57 -10.42 4.80
C ALA A 72 3.56 -9.70 3.87
N ILE A 73 3.84 -8.48 3.43
CA ILE A 73 2.87 -7.69 2.67
C ILE A 73 2.46 -8.35 1.35
N LYS A 74 3.37 -9.09 0.69
CA LYS A 74 3.06 -9.81 -0.55
C LYS A 74 1.95 -10.85 -0.37
N ASP A 75 1.87 -11.48 0.80
CA ASP A 75 0.95 -12.59 1.09
C ASP A 75 -0.46 -12.09 1.42
N ASN A 76 -0.60 -10.76 1.58
CA ASN A 76 -1.86 -10.09 1.80
C ASN A 76 -2.62 -9.79 0.51
N PHE A 77 -2.00 -9.91 -0.66
CA PHE A 77 -2.67 -9.67 -1.94
C PHE A 77 -3.44 -10.91 -2.39
N ILE A 78 -4.67 -10.70 -2.88
CA ILE A 78 -5.56 -11.77 -3.35
C ILE A 78 -5.45 -11.87 -4.88
N ASP A 79 -5.62 -13.04 -5.47
CA ASP A 79 -5.81 -13.14 -6.92
C ASP A 79 -7.06 -12.34 -7.37
N PRO A 80 -6.99 -11.56 -8.46
CA PRO A 80 -5.91 -11.47 -9.46
C PRO A 80 -4.82 -10.42 -9.17
N TYR A 81 -4.78 -9.84 -7.98
CA TYR A 81 -3.88 -8.75 -7.57
C TYR A 81 -2.55 -9.21 -6.97
N LYS A 82 -2.25 -10.51 -6.95
CA LYS A 82 -1.03 -11.04 -6.33
C LYS A 82 0.24 -10.34 -6.79
N LEU A 83 1.17 -10.15 -5.87
CA LEU A 83 2.48 -9.57 -6.16
C LEU A 83 3.42 -10.65 -6.71
N ARG A 84 3.94 -10.44 -7.92
CA ARG A 84 4.95 -11.30 -8.55
C ARG A 84 6.32 -10.70 -8.38
N LEU A 85 7.30 -11.51 -8.01
CA LEU A 85 8.70 -11.08 -7.99
C LEU A 85 9.13 -10.77 -9.42
N VAL A 86 9.67 -9.57 -9.64
CA VAL A 86 10.17 -9.15 -10.96
C VAL A 86 11.68 -8.91 -10.96
N LYS A 87 12.28 -8.64 -9.80
CA LYS A 87 13.73 -8.52 -9.67
C LYS A 87 14.19 -8.83 -8.25
N ALA A 88 15.32 -9.52 -8.14
CA ALA A 88 16.05 -9.71 -6.90
C ALA A 88 17.48 -9.20 -7.11
N TYR A 89 17.97 -8.42 -6.15
CA TYR A 89 19.33 -7.90 -6.04
C TYR A 89 19.98 -8.45 -4.79
#